data_AF-A0A293LFG0-F1
#
_entry.id   AF-A0A293LFG0-F1
#
_cell.length_a   1.000
_cell.length_b   1.000
_cell.length_c   1.000
_cell.angle_alpha   90.00
_cell.angle_beta   90.00
_cell.angle_gamma   90.00
#
_symmetry.space_group_name_H-M   'P 1'
#
loop_
_entity.id
_entity.type
_entity.pdbx_description
1 polymer ?
#
loop_
_entity_poly.entity_id
_entity_poly.type
_entity_poly.pdbx_seq_one_letter_code
_entity_poly.pdbx_strand_id
1 'polypeptide(L)'
;MATLMQDFAPLSSYAQEEVEKEAVELMMKTLELCSTESSPSRQPLYQYRAATIYYRLASLHHNAYRNQSGEDGRRKLLKSLAEHYYEKALFLFEAMENVTEYVRVLLEHAGMLEFQMTGLQGFNSKLNKLYSVLKLFLTSQKLIANINKKPESGPSDSPEHEEAPEDEEDRNAILLLFEKRIQATLRSIIKLYHAPGKHRNENVMNMWKRIYSESLQRSSDVRIEVFLSTLLPRIKDALEPGP
;
A
#
# COMPACT_ATOMS: atom_id res chain seq x y z
N MET A 1 5.07 -24.63 -0.26
CA MET A 1 4.02 -25.23 -1.12
C MET A 1 3.06 -24.16 -1.61
N ALA A 2 2.28 -23.50 -0.75
CA ALA A 2 1.35 -22.44 -1.16
C ALA A 2 1.99 -21.34 -2.02
N THR A 3 3.21 -20.93 -1.64
CA THR A 3 3.96 -19.92 -2.37
C THR A 3 4.34 -20.37 -3.78
N LEU A 4 4.85 -21.59 -3.91
CA LEU A 4 5.17 -22.21 -5.20
C LEU A 4 3.93 -22.38 -6.08
N MET A 5 2.79 -22.73 -5.51
CA MET A 5 1.55 -22.86 -6.27
C MET A 5 1.05 -21.51 -6.82
N GLN A 6 1.19 -20.43 -6.03
CA GLN A 6 0.82 -19.10 -6.48
C GLN A 6 1.79 -18.55 -7.53
N ASP A 7 3.10 -18.73 -7.32
CA ASP A 7 4.14 -18.13 -8.18
C ASP A 7 4.41 -18.97 -9.44
N PHE A 8 4.19 -20.28 -9.37
CA PHE A 8 4.44 -21.26 -10.44
C PHE A 8 3.26 -22.21 -10.61
N ALA A 9 2.08 -21.64 -10.85
CA ALA A 9 0.85 -22.40 -11.03
C ALA A 9 0.98 -23.44 -12.17
N PRO A 10 0.70 -24.74 -11.92
CA PRO A 10 0.76 -25.80 -12.93
C PRO A 10 -0.46 -25.76 -13.87
N LEU A 11 -0.65 -24.63 -14.55
CA LEU A 11 -1.80 -24.36 -15.42
C LEU A 11 -1.86 -25.26 -16.67
N SER A 12 -0.77 -26.00 -16.95
CA SER A 12 -0.77 -27.07 -17.96
C SER A 12 -1.60 -28.29 -17.54
N SER A 13 -1.80 -28.47 -16.24
CA SER A 13 -2.35 -29.69 -15.65
C SER A 13 -3.60 -29.45 -14.80
N TYR A 14 -3.80 -28.22 -14.32
CA TYR A 14 -4.91 -27.85 -13.43
C TYR A 14 -5.57 -26.55 -13.86
N ALA A 15 -6.86 -26.41 -13.56
CA ALA A 15 -7.55 -25.15 -13.77
C ALA A 15 -7.04 -24.09 -12.78
N GLN A 16 -6.92 -22.84 -13.24
CA GLN A 16 -6.44 -21.73 -12.41
C GLN A 16 -7.21 -21.60 -11.09
N GLU A 17 -8.54 -21.73 -11.13
CA GLU A 17 -9.38 -21.63 -9.93
C GLU A 17 -9.09 -22.73 -8.90
N GLU A 18 -8.75 -23.95 -9.34
CA GLU A 18 -8.40 -25.04 -8.44
C GLU A 18 -7.06 -24.78 -7.74
N VAL A 19 -6.07 -24.30 -8.50
CA VAL A 19 -4.76 -23.93 -7.95
C VAL A 19 -4.87 -22.77 -6.98
N GLU A 20 -5.65 -21.74 -7.30
CA GLU A 20 -5.90 -20.59 -6.41
C GLU A 20 -6.58 -21.03 -5.11
N LYS A 21 -7.57 -21.92 -5.19
CA LYS A 21 -8.28 -22.43 -4.02
C LYS A 21 -7.33 -23.20 -3.09
N GLU A 22 -6.52 -24.11 -3.62
CA GLU A 22 -5.55 -24.87 -2.83
C GLU A 22 -4.48 -23.96 -2.20
N ALA A 23 -4.01 -22.95 -2.95
CA ALA A 23 -3.08 -21.96 -2.42
C ALA A 23 -3.68 -21.19 -1.22
N VAL A 24 -4.96 -20.78 -1.31
CA VAL A 24 -5.67 -20.12 -0.20
C VAL A 24 -5.81 -21.06 0.99
N GLU A 25 -6.22 -22.31 0.81
CA GLU A 25 -6.38 -23.28 1.89
C GLU A 25 -5.06 -23.50 2.66
N LEU A 26 -3.95 -23.65 1.93
CA LEU A 26 -2.63 -23.82 2.53
C LEU A 26 -2.15 -22.55 3.25
N MET A 27 -2.43 -21.36 2.71
CA MET A 27 -2.10 -20.08 3.36
C MET A 27 -2.90 -19.89 4.65
N MET A 28 -4.20 -20.17 4.64
CA MET A 28 -5.06 -20.09 5.82
C MET A 28 -4.60 -21.07 6.92
N LYS A 29 -4.27 -22.31 6.55
CA LYS A 29 -3.69 -23.28 7.50
C LYS A 29 -2.38 -22.79 8.10
N THR A 30 -1.55 -22.09 7.31
CA THR A 30 -0.28 -21.53 7.80
C THR A 30 -0.52 -20.37 8.78
N LEU A 31 -1.57 -19.54 8.58
CA LEU A 31 -1.96 -18.49 9.53
C LEU A 31 -2.41 -19.07 10.87
N GLU A 32 -3.16 -20.17 10.86
CA GLU A 32 -3.57 -20.88 12.08
C GLU A 32 -2.37 -21.39 12.88
N LEU A 33 -1.37 -21.95 12.19
CA LEU A 33 -0.12 -22.40 12.81
C LEU A 33 0.69 -21.23 13.39
N CYS A 34 0.77 -20.09 12.69
CA CYS A 34 1.43 -18.89 13.21
C CYS A 34 0.76 -18.36 14.49
N SER A 35 -0.54 -18.61 14.66
CA SER A 35 -1.30 -18.18 15.84
C SER A 35 -1.15 -19.15 17.02
N THR A 36 -1.01 -20.45 16.76
CA THR A 36 -1.01 -21.52 17.78
C THR A 36 0.38 -21.84 18.35
N GLU A 37 1.46 -21.67 17.58
CA GLU A 37 2.83 -22.05 17.99
C GLU A 37 3.65 -20.90 18.65
N SER A 38 3.00 -19.94 19.31
CA SER A 38 3.68 -18.71 19.77
C SER A 38 4.45 -18.89 21.09
N SER A 39 5.67 -19.42 21.01
CA SER A 39 6.69 -19.10 22.02
C SER A 39 7.02 -17.59 21.92
N PRO A 40 7.13 -16.83 23.04
CA PRO A 40 7.40 -15.39 23.00
C PRO A 40 8.65 -15.02 22.20
N SER A 41 9.68 -15.88 22.20
CA SER A 41 10.93 -15.66 21.47
C SER A 41 10.79 -15.77 19.95
N ARG A 42 9.74 -16.43 19.44
CA ARG A 42 9.49 -16.59 18.00
C ARG A 42 8.36 -15.69 17.48
N GLN A 43 7.73 -14.92 18.37
CA GLN A 43 6.59 -14.09 18.05
C GLN A 43 6.86 -13.10 16.90
N PRO A 44 8.02 -12.39 16.82
CA PRO A 44 8.31 -11.49 15.71
C PRO A 44 8.35 -12.20 14.36
N LEU A 45 8.98 -13.39 14.31
CA LEU A 45 9.06 -14.21 13.10
C LEU A 45 7.68 -14.67 12.63
N TYR A 46 6.82 -15.13 13.54
CA TYR A 46 5.47 -15.56 13.20
C TYR A 46 4.58 -14.39 12.79
N GLN A 47 4.75 -13.20 13.38
CA GLN A 47 4.07 -11.98 12.95
C GLN A 47 4.47 -11.58 11.53
N TYR A 48 5.77 -11.61 11.22
CA TYR A 48 6.26 -11.31 9.88
C TYR A 48 5.73 -12.29 8.82
N ARG A 49 5.75 -13.59 9.16
CA ARG A 49 5.17 -14.63 8.30
C ARG A 49 3.68 -14.42 8.07
N ALA A 50 2.91 -14.13 9.13
CA ALA A 50 1.48 -13.87 9.02
C ALA A 50 1.20 -12.62 8.14
N ALA A 51 1.95 -11.53 8.34
CA ALA A 51 1.83 -10.32 7.53
C ALA A 51 2.08 -10.60 6.04
N THR A 52 3.14 -11.37 5.74
CA THR A 52 3.49 -11.78 4.38
C THR A 52 2.40 -12.66 3.76
N ILE A 53 1.83 -13.61 4.52
CA ILE A 53 0.75 -14.46 4.03
C ILE A 53 -0.51 -13.64 3.73
N TYR A 54 -0.89 -12.72 4.62
CA TYR A 54 -2.01 -11.81 4.35
C TYR A 54 -1.77 -10.97 3.10
N TYR A 55 -0.58 -10.43 2.92
CA TYR A 55 -0.24 -9.69 1.71
C TYR A 55 -0.41 -10.56 0.46
N ARG A 56 0.11 -11.80 0.47
CA ARG A 56 -0.03 -12.73 -0.65
C ARG A 56 -1.48 -13.11 -0.97
N LEU A 57 -2.32 -13.33 0.05
CA LEU A 57 -3.76 -13.54 -0.11
C LEU A 57 -4.44 -12.33 -0.74
N ALA A 58 -4.08 -11.12 -0.30
CA ALA A 58 -4.59 -9.88 -0.87
C ALA A 58 -4.25 -9.76 -2.36
N SER A 59 -2.98 -9.98 -2.72
CA SER A 59 -2.51 -9.96 -4.11
C SER A 59 -3.20 -11.02 -4.98
N LEU A 60 -3.40 -12.23 -4.45
CA LEU A 60 -4.10 -13.30 -5.15
C LEU A 60 -5.54 -12.89 -5.49
N HIS A 61 -6.29 -12.43 -4.49
CA HIS A 61 -7.67 -12.00 -4.69
C HIS A 61 -7.79 -10.74 -5.53
N HIS A 62 -6.84 -9.81 -5.44
CA HIS A 62 -6.76 -8.63 -6.30
C HIS A 62 -6.52 -9.04 -7.77
N ASN A 63 -5.60 -9.97 -8.03
CA ASN A 63 -5.36 -10.49 -9.37
C ASN A 63 -6.62 -11.18 -9.94
N ALA A 64 -7.25 -12.06 -9.16
CA ALA A 64 -8.51 -12.71 -9.54
C ALA A 64 -9.62 -11.67 -9.79
N TYR A 65 -9.73 -10.64 -8.95
CA TYR A 65 -10.69 -9.53 -9.11
C TYR A 65 -10.48 -8.76 -10.44
N ARG A 66 -9.22 -8.54 -10.85
CA ARG A 66 -8.89 -7.84 -12.10
C ARG A 66 -9.23 -8.65 -13.35
N ASN A 67 -9.10 -9.97 -13.27
CA ASN A 67 -9.32 -10.87 -14.40
C ASN A 67 -10.76 -11.40 -14.47
N GLN A 68 -11.56 -11.23 -13.40
CA GLN A 68 -12.96 -11.62 -13.41
C GLN A 68 -13.76 -10.79 -14.41
N SER A 69 -14.41 -11.47 -15.36
CA SER A 69 -15.28 -10.85 -16.35
C SER A 69 -16.69 -10.65 -15.79
N GLY A 70 -17.30 -9.48 -16.01
CA GLY A 70 -18.68 -9.18 -15.59
C GLY A 70 -18.80 -8.58 -14.19
N GLU A 71 -20.01 -8.11 -13.85
CA GLU A 71 -20.38 -7.60 -12.52
C GLU A 71 -21.26 -8.65 -11.83
N ASP A 72 -20.65 -9.70 -11.29
CA ASP A 72 -21.32 -10.76 -10.54
C ASP A 72 -20.96 -10.73 -9.04
N GLY A 73 -21.69 -11.52 -8.23
CA GLY A 73 -21.45 -11.59 -6.79
C GLY A 73 -20.02 -12.03 -6.43
N ARG A 74 -19.40 -12.85 -7.29
CA ARG A 74 -18.02 -13.31 -7.13
C ARG A 74 -17.03 -12.15 -7.23
N ARG A 75 -17.16 -11.27 -8.22
CA ARG A 75 -16.25 -10.12 -8.36
C ARG A 75 -16.28 -9.19 -7.14
N LYS A 76 -17.47 -8.97 -6.55
CA LYS A 76 -17.62 -8.20 -5.31
C LYS A 76 -16.97 -8.89 -4.12
N LEU A 77 -17.10 -10.21 -4.01
CA LEU A 77 -16.45 -11.01 -2.97
C LEU A 77 -14.92 -10.93 -3.08
N LEU A 78 -14.36 -11.15 -4.27
CA LEU A 78 -12.90 -11.09 -4.50
C LEU A 78 -12.33 -9.71 -4.14
N LYS A 79 -13.02 -8.64 -4.53
CA LYS A 79 -12.68 -7.27 -4.11
C LYS A 79 -12.66 -7.16 -2.58
N SER A 80 -13.73 -7.59 -1.92
CA SER A 80 -13.85 -7.50 -0.46
C SER A 80 -12.75 -8.29 0.26
N LEU A 81 -12.39 -9.47 -0.24
CA LEU A 81 -11.32 -10.28 0.32
C LEU A 81 -9.96 -9.61 0.14
N ALA A 82 -9.68 -9.05 -1.03
CA ALA A 82 -8.44 -8.32 -1.28
C ALA A 82 -8.29 -7.11 -0.34
N GLU A 83 -9.34 -6.28 -0.21
CA GLU A 83 -9.37 -5.14 0.72
C GLU A 83 -9.11 -5.59 2.17
N HIS A 84 -9.81 -6.64 2.62
CA HIS A 84 -9.64 -7.19 3.96
C HIS A 84 -8.22 -7.65 4.26
N TYR A 85 -7.61 -8.41 3.33
CA TYR A 85 -6.29 -8.96 3.57
C TYR A 85 -5.17 -7.92 3.45
N TYR A 86 -5.32 -6.89 2.60
CA TYR A 86 -4.41 -5.74 2.62
C TYR A 86 -4.43 -5.04 3.98
N GLU A 87 -5.61 -4.81 4.56
CA GLU A 87 -5.74 -4.18 5.89
C GLU A 87 -5.06 -5.02 6.99
N LYS A 88 -5.22 -6.35 6.94
CA LYS A 88 -4.54 -7.27 7.88
C LYS A 88 -3.02 -7.25 7.75
N ALA A 89 -2.51 -7.22 6.51
CA ALA A 89 -1.07 -7.12 6.25
C ALA A 89 -0.52 -5.78 6.75
N LEU A 90 -1.17 -4.67 6.42
CA LEU A 90 -0.78 -3.33 6.88
C LEU A 90 -0.74 -3.24 8.40
N PHE A 91 -1.77 -3.75 9.09
CA PHE A 91 -1.82 -3.76 10.55
C PHE A 91 -0.60 -4.45 11.18
N LEU A 92 -0.21 -5.61 10.66
CA LEU A 92 0.94 -6.34 11.20
C LEU A 92 2.27 -5.67 10.83
N PHE A 93 2.44 -5.19 9.60
CA PHE A 93 3.66 -4.49 9.20
C PHE A 93 3.85 -3.16 9.94
N GLU A 94 2.76 -2.46 10.26
CA GLU A 94 2.81 -1.28 11.13
C GLU A 94 3.25 -1.64 12.55
N ALA A 95 2.68 -2.71 13.13
CA ALA A 95 3.02 -3.16 14.47
C ALA A 95 4.49 -3.58 14.62
N MET A 96 5.12 -4.06 13.54
CA MET A 96 6.54 -4.41 13.47
C MET A 96 7.44 -3.24 13.03
N GLU A 97 6.87 -2.06 12.79
CA GLU A 97 7.57 -0.91 12.21
C GLU A 97 8.31 -1.20 10.88
N ASN A 98 7.84 -2.17 10.09
CA ASN A 98 8.48 -2.53 8.83
C ASN A 98 7.98 -1.62 7.70
N VAL A 99 8.69 -0.50 7.49
CA VAL A 99 8.32 0.54 6.51
C VAL A 99 8.31 -0.02 5.09
N THR A 100 9.34 -0.77 4.72
CA THR A 100 9.54 -1.26 3.34
C THR A 100 8.36 -2.11 2.89
N GLU A 101 7.97 -3.12 3.68
CA GLU A 101 6.82 -3.96 3.38
C GLU A 101 5.50 -3.19 3.51
N TYR A 102 5.36 -2.34 4.52
CA TYR A 102 4.14 -1.53 4.69
C TYR A 102 3.85 -0.67 3.45
N VAL A 103 4.86 0.05 2.95
CA VAL A 103 4.73 0.91 1.76
C VAL A 103 4.50 0.08 0.50
N ARG A 104 5.11 -1.11 0.38
CA ARG A 104 4.85 -2.04 -0.72
C ARG A 104 3.38 -2.46 -0.76
N VAL A 105 2.82 -2.83 0.40
CA VAL A 105 1.41 -3.19 0.52
C VAL A 105 0.50 -1.99 0.20
N LEU A 106 0.82 -0.78 0.66
CA LEU A 106 0.07 0.43 0.32
C LEU A 106 0.04 0.71 -1.18
N LEU A 107 1.17 0.55 -1.87
CA LEU A 107 1.29 0.78 -3.31
C LEU A 107 0.41 -0.17 -4.13
N GLU A 108 0.37 -1.45 -3.74
CA GLU A 108 -0.46 -2.44 -4.43
C GLU A 108 -1.95 -2.24 -4.14
N HIS A 109 -2.30 -1.95 -2.88
CA HIS A 109 -3.66 -1.62 -2.48
C HIS A 109 -4.15 -0.34 -3.20
N ALA A 110 -3.31 0.69 -3.32
CA ALA A 110 -3.62 1.86 -4.13
C ALA A 110 -3.85 1.50 -5.61
N GLY A 111 -3.06 0.58 -6.18
CA GLY A 111 -3.28 0.05 -7.53
C GLY A 111 -4.66 -0.60 -7.70
N MET A 112 -5.16 -1.30 -6.68
CA MET A 112 -6.53 -1.84 -6.70
C MET A 112 -7.58 -0.73 -6.69
N LEU A 113 -7.43 0.28 -5.83
CA LEU A 113 -8.34 1.43 -5.77
C LEU A 113 -8.37 2.20 -7.10
N GLU A 114 -7.22 2.33 -7.76
CA GLU A 114 -7.12 2.92 -9.10
C GLU A 114 -7.80 2.07 -10.17
N PHE A 115 -7.64 0.75 -10.13
CA PHE A 115 -8.34 -0.13 -11.04
C PHE A 115 -9.87 0.03 -10.91
N GLN A 116 -10.38 0.17 -9.68
CA GLN A 116 -11.80 0.46 -9.43
C GLN A 116 -12.26 1.79 -10.05
N MET A 117 -11.36 2.76 -10.26
CA MET A 117 -11.72 4.04 -10.91
C MET A 117 -12.04 3.90 -12.38
N THR A 118 -11.51 2.89 -13.08
CA THR A 118 -11.66 2.76 -14.53
C THR A 118 -13.12 2.57 -14.96
N GLY A 119 -13.95 1.97 -14.09
CA GLY A 119 -15.39 1.81 -14.30
C GLY A 119 -16.25 3.02 -13.89
N LEU A 120 -15.67 4.06 -13.29
CA LEU A 120 -16.42 5.22 -12.81
C LEU A 120 -16.59 6.26 -13.91
N GLN A 121 -17.79 6.84 -14.03
CA GLN A 121 -18.08 7.92 -14.99
C GLN A 121 -18.23 9.29 -14.32
N GLY A 122 -18.66 9.33 -13.07
CA GLY A 122 -18.96 10.57 -12.35
C GLY A 122 -17.71 11.29 -11.79
N PHE A 123 -17.75 12.63 -11.81
CA PHE A 123 -16.72 13.46 -11.19
C PHE A 123 -16.53 13.12 -9.70
N ASN A 124 -17.62 13.13 -8.91
CA ASN A 124 -17.54 12.89 -7.47
C ASN A 124 -17.06 11.48 -7.13
N SER A 125 -17.44 10.47 -7.91
CA SER A 125 -17.01 9.09 -7.66
C SER A 125 -15.52 8.89 -7.95
N LYS A 126 -15.01 9.47 -9.06
CA LYS A 126 -13.57 9.51 -9.35
C LYS A 126 -12.78 10.27 -8.29
N LEU A 127 -13.28 11.45 -7.90
CA LEU A 127 -12.64 12.28 -6.88
C LEU A 127 -12.57 11.55 -5.54
N ASN A 128 -13.68 10.97 -5.08
CA ASN A 128 -13.73 10.21 -3.84
C ASN A 128 -12.74 9.04 -3.85
N LYS A 129 -12.57 8.37 -4.98
CA LYS A 129 -11.61 7.26 -5.09
C LYS A 129 -10.17 7.75 -5.08
N LEU A 130 -9.84 8.87 -5.74
CA LEU A 130 -8.54 9.53 -5.62
C LEU A 130 -8.24 9.97 -4.18
N TYR A 131 -9.25 10.49 -3.48
CA TYR A 131 -9.12 10.83 -2.06
C TYR A 131 -8.93 9.59 -1.19
N SER A 132 -9.60 8.46 -1.49
CA SER A 132 -9.33 7.18 -0.81
C SER A 132 -7.89 6.74 -0.98
N VAL A 133 -7.29 6.92 -2.16
CA VAL A 133 -5.86 6.62 -2.39
C VAL A 133 -4.96 7.51 -1.53
N LEU A 134 -5.21 8.82 -1.49
CA LEU A 134 -4.43 9.71 -0.63
C LEU A 134 -4.61 9.39 0.86
N LYS A 135 -5.83 9.10 1.32
CA LYS A 135 -6.12 8.67 2.70
C LYS A 135 -5.39 7.39 3.07
N LEU A 136 -5.33 6.43 2.15
CA LEU A 136 -4.55 5.21 2.29
C LEU A 136 -3.05 5.54 2.47
N PHE A 137 -2.49 6.45 1.68
CA PHE A 137 -1.09 6.85 1.85
C PHE A 137 -0.82 7.58 3.17
N LEU A 138 -1.78 8.36 3.69
CA LEU A 138 -1.65 9.05 4.97
C LEU A 138 -1.53 8.11 6.17
N THR A 139 -1.93 6.84 6.06
CA THR A 139 -1.74 5.87 7.16
C THR A 139 -0.26 5.62 7.45
N SER A 140 0.63 5.80 6.45
CA SER A 140 2.09 5.66 6.61
C SER A 140 2.77 6.79 7.40
N GLN A 141 2.06 7.88 7.71
CA GLN A 141 2.68 9.10 8.24
C GLN A 141 3.48 8.86 9.53
N LYS A 142 2.91 8.10 10.47
CA LYS A 142 3.58 7.79 11.75
C LYS A 142 4.85 6.96 11.52
N LEU A 143 4.73 5.95 10.65
CA LEU A 143 5.81 5.02 10.36
C LEU A 143 6.99 5.72 9.67
N ILE A 144 6.72 6.57 8.68
CA ILE A 144 7.75 7.38 8.00
C ILE A 144 8.40 8.38 8.99
N ALA A 145 7.62 8.99 9.88
CA ALA A 145 8.17 9.89 10.89
C ALA A 145 9.08 9.17 11.90
N ASN A 146 8.82 7.90 12.21
CA ASN A 146 9.65 7.10 13.12
C ASN A 146 11.03 6.79 12.53
N ILE A 147 11.14 6.63 11.20
CA ILE A 147 12.44 6.46 10.51
C ILE A 147 13.36 7.64 10.83
N ASN A 148 12.83 8.87 10.72
CA ASN A 148 13.60 10.09 10.96
C ASN A 148 14.06 10.28 12.42
N LYS A 149 13.45 9.58 13.37
CA LYS A 149 13.76 9.70 14.80
C LYS A 149 14.83 8.73 15.27
N LYS A 150 15.12 7.66 14.51
CA LYS A 150 16.21 6.73 14.84
C LYS A 150 17.53 7.48 14.57
N PRO A 151 18.34 7.80 15.59
CA PRO A 151 19.62 8.45 15.37
C PRO A 151 20.59 7.48 14.68
N GLU A 152 21.31 7.94 13.67
CA GLU A 152 22.35 7.19 12.94
C GLU A 152 23.60 6.86 13.78
N SER A 153 23.58 6.99 15.11
CA SER A 153 24.74 6.67 15.93
C SER A 153 24.38 6.43 17.40
N GLY A 154 24.40 5.16 17.79
CA GLY A 154 24.56 4.69 19.16
C GLY A 154 25.00 3.24 19.09
N PRO A 155 26.02 2.78 19.84
CA PRO A 155 26.40 1.38 19.86
C PRO A 155 25.23 0.59 20.46
N SER A 156 24.43 -0.01 19.59
CA SER A 156 23.48 -1.02 20.01
C SER A 156 24.32 -2.26 20.32
N ASP A 157 24.36 -2.67 21.59
CA ASP A 157 25.04 -3.88 22.08
C ASP A 157 24.38 -5.20 21.55
N SER A 158 23.73 -5.14 20.39
CA SER A 158 23.04 -6.25 19.74
C SER A 158 23.59 -6.38 18.31
N PRO A 159 24.44 -7.38 18.02
CA PRO A 159 25.11 -7.58 16.72
C PRO A 159 24.18 -7.95 15.55
N GLU A 160 22.85 -7.90 15.72
CA GLU A 160 21.87 -8.47 14.78
C GLU A 160 21.09 -7.44 13.94
N HIS A 161 21.31 -6.13 14.14
CA HIS A 161 20.55 -5.07 13.46
C HIS A 161 21.41 -3.89 12.96
N GLU A 162 22.57 -4.17 12.35
CA GLU A 162 23.06 -3.24 11.31
C GLU A 162 22.17 -3.47 10.07
N GLU A 163 21.38 -2.47 9.66
CA GLU A 163 20.62 -2.56 8.41
C GLU A 163 21.60 -2.79 7.26
N ALA A 164 21.45 -3.90 6.54
CA ALA A 164 22.36 -4.23 5.46
C ALA A 164 22.22 -3.15 4.36
N PRO A 165 23.31 -2.82 3.62
CA PRO A 165 23.25 -1.84 2.53
C PRO A 165 22.16 -2.15 1.49
N GLU A 166 21.88 -3.44 1.26
CA GLU A 166 20.82 -3.91 0.36
C GLU A 166 19.41 -3.53 0.87
N ASP A 167 19.18 -3.57 2.19
CA ASP A 167 17.89 -3.19 2.79
C ASP A 167 17.62 -1.68 2.69
N GLU A 168 18.68 -0.85 2.75
CA GLU A 168 18.57 0.59 2.58
C GLU A 168 18.27 1.00 1.13
N GLU A 169 18.91 0.36 0.15
CA GLU A 169 18.66 0.59 -1.27
C GLU A 169 17.22 0.23 -1.64
N ASP A 170 16.75 -0.93 -1.18
CA ASP A 170 15.37 -1.39 -1.39
C ASP A 170 14.35 -0.45 -0.74
N ARG A 171 14.64 0.02 0.50
CA ARG A 171 13.81 1.00 1.20
C ARG A 171 13.75 2.32 0.43
N ASN A 172 14.88 2.82 -0.06
CA ASN A 172 14.92 4.05 -0.85
C ASN A 172 14.15 3.90 -2.17
N ALA A 173 14.30 2.76 -2.85
CA ALA A 173 13.60 2.48 -4.10
C ALA A 173 12.08 2.45 -3.92
N ILE A 174 11.57 1.78 -2.87
CA ILE A 174 10.13 1.70 -2.63
C ILE A 174 9.53 3.04 -2.19
N LEU A 175 10.25 3.82 -1.37
CA LEU A 175 9.83 5.17 -0.99
C LEU A 175 9.81 6.11 -2.20
N LEU A 176 10.74 5.96 -3.14
CA LEU A 176 10.74 6.75 -4.39
C LEU A 176 9.53 6.42 -5.26
N LEU A 177 9.15 5.14 -5.33
CA LEU A 177 7.93 4.72 -6.02
C LEU A 177 6.69 5.29 -5.33
N PHE A 178 6.67 5.33 -4.00
CA PHE A 178 5.61 5.93 -3.19
C PHE A 178 5.45 7.42 -3.45
N GLU A 179 6.54 8.18 -3.44
CA GLU A 179 6.55 9.61 -3.79
C GLU A 179 5.97 9.84 -5.21
N LYS A 180 6.46 9.09 -6.20
CA LYS A 180 5.98 9.16 -7.59
C LYS A 180 4.49 8.83 -7.70
N ARG A 181 4.02 7.87 -6.91
CA ARG A 181 2.61 7.48 -6.89
C ARG A 181 1.73 8.58 -6.29
N ILE A 182 2.14 9.21 -5.19
CA ILE A 182 1.48 10.39 -4.63
C ILE A 182 1.37 11.50 -5.68
N GLN A 183 2.48 11.84 -6.34
CA GLN A 183 2.52 12.84 -7.41
C GLN A 183 1.52 12.53 -8.54
N ALA A 184 1.43 11.27 -8.96
CA ALA A 184 0.47 10.83 -9.98
C ALA A 184 -1.00 10.99 -9.53
N THR A 185 -1.30 10.68 -8.26
CA THR A 185 -2.64 10.87 -7.68
C THR A 185 -2.99 12.35 -7.61
N LEU A 186 -2.08 13.21 -7.12
CA LEU A 186 -2.27 14.67 -7.07
C LEU A 186 -2.52 15.25 -8.46
N ARG A 187 -1.71 14.86 -9.46
CA ARG A 187 -1.89 15.28 -10.85
C ARG A 187 -3.25 14.84 -11.40
N SER A 188 -3.73 13.66 -11.04
CA SER A 188 -5.05 13.16 -11.46
C SER A 188 -6.19 13.96 -10.86
N ILE A 189 -6.07 14.38 -9.59
CA ILE A 189 -7.04 15.28 -8.94
C ILE A 189 -7.07 16.64 -9.65
N ILE A 190 -5.91 17.23 -9.94
CA ILE A 190 -5.82 18.52 -10.65
C ILE A 190 -6.48 18.42 -12.03
N LYS A 191 -6.17 17.37 -12.80
CA LYS A 191 -6.79 17.12 -14.11
C LYS A 191 -8.30 17.02 -14.02
N LEU A 192 -8.82 16.35 -12.99
CA LEU A 192 -10.25 16.17 -12.79
C LEU A 192 -10.96 17.51 -12.56
N TYR A 193 -10.39 18.40 -11.74
CA TYR A 193 -10.91 19.76 -11.53
C TYR A 193 -10.72 20.70 -12.73
N HIS A 194 -9.72 20.42 -13.59
CA HIS A 194 -9.44 21.23 -14.78
C HIS A 194 -10.46 20.99 -15.90
N ALA A 195 -11.17 19.86 -15.87
CA ALA A 195 -12.21 19.57 -16.85
C ALA A 195 -13.28 20.67 -16.86
N PRO A 196 -13.66 21.21 -18.04
CA PRO A 196 -14.68 22.24 -18.13
C PRO A 196 -16.03 21.71 -17.64
N GLY A 197 -16.73 22.49 -16.82
CA GLY A 197 -18.08 22.15 -16.37
C GLY A 197 -18.41 22.62 -14.95
N LYS A 198 -19.55 22.13 -14.45
CA LYS A 198 -20.16 22.52 -13.16
C LYS A 198 -19.26 22.30 -11.93
N HIS A 199 -18.27 21.42 -12.03
CA HIS A 199 -17.40 21.04 -10.91
C HIS A 199 -16.06 21.77 -10.90
N ARG A 200 -15.83 22.71 -11.84
CA ARG A 200 -14.63 23.54 -11.84
C ARG A 200 -14.60 24.39 -10.57
N ASN A 201 -13.55 24.23 -9.78
CA ASN A 201 -13.30 25.02 -8.59
C ASN A 201 -11.84 25.48 -8.59
N GLU A 202 -11.61 26.75 -8.91
CA GLU A 202 -10.26 27.29 -9.06
C GLU A 202 -9.49 27.32 -7.75
N ASN A 203 -10.15 27.62 -6.63
CA ASN A 203 -9.51 27.66 -5.31
C ASN A 203 -8.99 26.28 -4.91
N VAL A 204 -9.84 25.25 -5.04
CA VAL A 204 -9.45 23.86 -4.74
C VAL A 204 -8.38 23.37 -5.72
N MET A 205 -8.49 23.72 -7.01
CA MET A 205 -7.47 23.38 -8.00
C MET A 205 -6.12 24.03 -7.70
N ASN A 206 -6.10 25.31 -7.32
CA ASN A 206 -4.88 26.04 -6.98
C ASN A 206 -4.23 25.47 -5.71
N MET A 207 -5.02 25.08 -4.71
CA MET A 207 -4.54 24.36 -3.53
C MET A 207 -3.83 23.06 -3.92
N TRP A 208 -4.48 22.20 -4.72
CA TRP A 208 -3.85 20.93 -5.16
C TRP A 208 -2.63 21.16 -6.06
N LYS A 209 -2.64 22.18 -6.93
CA LYS A 209 -1.47 22.58 -7.74
C LYS A 209 -0.30 23.01 -6.87
N ARG A 210 -0.54 23.73 -5.78
CA ARG A 210 0.51 24.12 -4.82
C ARG A 210 1.16 22.89 -4.21
N ILE A 211 0.37 21.97 -3.66
CA ILE A 211 0.88 20.73 -3.06
C ILE A 211 1.61 19.86 -4.10
N TYR A 212 1.09 19.77 -5.31
CA TYR A 212 1.77 19.07 -6.41
C TYR A 212 3.09 19.75 -6.82
N SER A 213 3.15 21.08 -6.84
CA SER A 213 4.39 21.79 -7.17
C SER A 213 5.44 21.55 -6.08
N GLU A 214 5.04 21.59 -4.81
CA GLU A 214 5.90 21.27 -3.67
C GLU A 214 6.40 19.83 -3.71
N SER A 215 5.54 18.88 -4.12
CA SER A 215 5.93 17.47 -4.21
C SER A 215 6.98 17.18 -5.29
N LEU A 216 7.20 18.10 -6.24
CA LEU A 216 8.22 18.00 -7.29
C LEU A 216 9.54 18.72 -6.94
N GLN A 217 9.58 19.46 -5.84
CA GLN A 217 10.71 20.31 -5.46
C GLN A 217 11.68 19.63 -4.49
N ARG A 218 11.59 18.31 -4.29
CA ARG A 218 12.57 17.58 -3.49
C ARG A 218 13.95 17.69 -4.15
N SER A 219 14.90 18.24 -3.42
CA SER A 219 16.31 18.29 -3.84
C SER A 219 16.98 16.94 -3.58
N SER A 220 17.99 16.59 -4.38
CA SER A 220 18.64 15.27 -4.33
C SER A 220 19.39 15.00 -3.02
N ASP A 221 19.76 16.06 -2.30
CA ASP A 221 20.41 16.03 -0.99
C ASP A 221 19.44 15.78 0.18
N VAL A 222 18.12 15.91 -0.05
CA VAL A 222 17.11 15.65 0.98
C VAL A 222 16.66 14.19 0.91
N ARG A 223 16.89 13.47 2.02
CA ARG A 223 16.39 12.11 2.22
C ARG A 223 14.87 12.05 2.03
N ILE A 224 14.40 10.97 1.43
CA ILE A 224 13.03 10.87 0.97
C ILE A 224 12.03 10.79 2.14
N GLU A 225 12.37 10.11 3.21
CA GLU A 225 11.59 10.01 4.45
C GLU A 225 11.42 11.36 5.16
N VAL A 226 12.42 12.25 5.08
CA VAL A 226 12.35 13.63 5.60
C VAL A 226 11.36 14.41 4.75
N PHE A 227 11.52 14.35 3.42
CA PHE A 227 10.61 15.03 2.51
C PHE A 227 9.16 14.57 2.66
N LEU A 228 8.91 13.25 2.68
CA LEU A 228 7.58 12.68 2.84
C LEU A 228 6.94 13.08 4.19
N SER A 229 7.74 13.19 5.26
CA SER A 229 7.27 13.68 6.56
C SER A 229 6.79 15.13 6.51
N THR A 230 7.24 15.93 5.54
CA THR A 230 6.73 17.30 5.31
C THR A 230 5.56 17.36 4.33
N LEU A 231 5.51 16.46 3.34
CA LEU A 231 4.50 16.45 2.29
C LEU A 231 3.17 15.85 2.77
N LEU A 232 3.20 14.72 3.50
CA LEU A 232 2.00 14.01 3.96
C LEU A 232 1.10 14.88 4.87
N PRO A 233 1.62 15.66 5.84
CA PRO A 233 0.78 16.60 6.60
C PRO A 233 0.03 17.60 5.71
N ARG A 234 0.67 18.17 4.69
CA ARG A 234 0.02 19.13 3.77
C ARG A 234 -1.12 18.48 2.98
N ILE A 235 -0.94 17.23 2.58
CA ILE A 235 -2.01 16.45 1.92
C ILE A 235 -3.17 16.20 2.88
N LYS A 236 -2.88 15.88 4.16
CA LYS A 236 -3.90 15.69 5.19
C LYS A 236 -4.74 16.95 5.39
N ASP A 237 -4.10 18.09 5.58
CA ASP A 237 -4.78 19.38 5.78
C ASP A 237 -5.66 19.78 4.58
N ALA A 238 -5.27 19.38 3.37
CA ALA A 238 -6.05 19.63 2.16
C ALA A 238 -7.27 18.71 2.00
N LEU A 239 -7.23 17.50 2.56
CA LEU A 239 -8.36 16.54 2.54
C LEU A 239 -9.38 16.83 3.64
N GLU A 240 -8.90 17.33 4.78
CA GLU A 240 -9.69 17.68 5.95
C GLU A 240 -9.46 19.17 6.26
N PRO A 241 -9.98 20.10 5.42
CA PRO A 241 -9.87 21.51 5.73
C PRO A 241 -10.52 21.71 7.10
N GLY A 242 -9.75 22.24 8.05
CA GLY A 242 -10.23 22.56 9.39
C GLY A 242 -11.51 23.42 9.35
N PRO A 243 -12.25 23.46 10.47
CA PRO A 243 -13.49 24.23 10.56
C PRO A 243 -13.31 25.72 10.26
#